data_AF-A0A286IIA6-F1
#
_entry.id   AF-A0A286IIA6-F1
#
_cell.length_a   1.000
_cell.length_b   1.000
_cell.length_c   1.000
_cell.angle_alpha   90.00
_cell.angle_beta   90.00
_cell.angle_gamma   90.00
#
_symmetry.space_group_name_H-M   'P 1'
#
loop_
_entity.id
_entity.type
_entity.pdbx_description
1 polymer ?
#
loop_
_entity_poly.entity_id
_entity_poly.type
_entity_poly.pdbx_seq_one_letter_code
_entity_poly.pdbx_strand_id
1 'polypeptide(L)'
;MRQILLFLLLTSTSFNLLGQGISIGGGTASGKNSFSYGTNTTASGEASIAGGINSEAKNISSVAIGEVANAWADYAIAIGQSTFVGATGGVAIGSGCNIQSPSAHSVAIGLNNKVESGASYSAVIGAGNTVDRVGALAIGRDNIANGASSVAMGTWNIAQSYGEVVLGSYVDTLGYSGFNRDGWKADDRLFVLGNGVGDGAGNGTRSNALVVLKSGDASFQGGLTIGSLETAIDADEDTKLVVYGGSILSGKSDLSEQLLVGTNVRNNEAKVIIANNGFPYAMKVQGYGSTSGKALQVEGGAEIVGDLTVTGSIAKGGGTFKIDHPLDPRNKYLYHSFIESPDMMNIYNGNLITDSEGNAEVTLPDYFEALNMDFRYQLTPIGQFAQAIISKKIEGNHFQVKTDKPNVEVSWMVTGIRKDPYANLNRVQVSVDKPNAEKGTYMHAKAYGVNDSDAQPKTNQ
;
A
#
# COMPACT_ATOMS: atom_id res chain seq x y z
N MET A 1 -78.62 52.59 -25.08
CA MET A 1 -77.99 51.92 -26.25
C MET A 1 -76.77 51.16 -25.77
N ARG A 2 -77.00 49.95 -25.25
CA ARG A 2 -76.52 48.64 -25.75
C ARG A 2 -75.02 48.37 -25.56
N GLN A 3 -74.72 47.81 -24.38
CA GLN A 3 -73.67 46.82 -24.18
C GLN A 3 -73.89 45.65 -25.15
N ILE A 4 -72.86 45.23 -25.88
CA ILE A 4 -72.85 43.94 -26.58
C ILE A 4 -71.79 43.09 -25.90
N LEU A 5 -72.30 42.27 -24.99
CA LEU A 5 -71.68 41.07 -24.45
C LEU A 5 -71.70 40.04 -25.58
N LEU A 6 -70.55 39.75 -26.22
CA LEU A 6 -70.48 38.67 -27.21
C LEU A 6 -70.27 37.35 -26.47
N PHE A 7 -71.39 36.72 -26.10
CA PHE A 7 -71.47 35.31 -25.73
C PHE A 7 -71.15 34.48 -26.97
N LEU A 8 -69.94 33.91 -27.07
CA LEU A 8 -69.65 32.91 -28.08
C LEU A 8 -70.20 31.56 -27.57
N LEU A 9 -71.42 31.21 -28.01
CA LEU A 9 -71.96 29.87 -27.83
C LEU A 9 -71.07 28.87 -28.58
N LEU A 10 -70.48 27.92 -27.85
CA LEU A 10 -69.86 26.72 -28.39
C LEU A 10 -70.95 25.79 -28.95
N THR A 11 -71.45 26.09 -30.15
CA THR A 11 -72.17 25.11 -30.98
C THR A 11 -71.19 24.56 -32.01
N SER A 12 -70.57 23.42 -31.70
CA SER A 12 -69.99 22.37 -32.58
C SER A 12 -69.56 22.65 -34.05
N THR A 13 -69.20 23.88 -34.42
CA THR A 13 -68.56 24.21 -35.70
C THR A 13 -67.07 24.38 -35.44
N SER A 14 -66.27 23.44 -35.94
CA SER A 14 -64.82 23.53 -35.96
C SER A 14 -64.39 24.83 -36.64
N PHE A 15 -63.70 25.71 -35.90
CA PHE A 15 -63.05 26.90 -36.45
C PHE A 15 -61.84 26.43 -37.27
N ASN A 16 -61.96 26.45 -38.59
CA ASN A 16 -60.92 25.97 -39.50
C ASN A 16 -59.99 27.14 -39.89
N LEU A 17 -58.97 27.40 -39.06
CA LEU A 17 -58.01 28.51 -39.20
C LEU A 17 -56.72 28.04 -39.91
N LEU A 18 -56.85 27.52 -41.13
CA LEU A 18 -55.72 26.96 -41.89
C LEU A 18 -54.54 27.96 -41.97
N GLY A 19 -53.41 27.63 -41.35
CA GLY A 19 -52.16 28.39 -41.44
C GLY A 19 -52.04 29.62 -40.54
N GLN A 20 -53.08 30.02 -39.79
CA GLN A 20 -53.04 31.23 -38.96
C GLN A 20 -52.52 30.95 -37.54
N GLY A 21 -51.91 31.96 -36.92
CA GLY A 21 -51.58 31.93 -35.50
C GLY A 21 -52.82 32.16 -34.63
N ILE A 22 -52.87 31.53 -33.45
CA ILE A 22 -53.93 31.73 -32.46
C ILE A 22 -53.32 32.42 -31.24
N SER A 23 -53.87 33.56 -30.82
CA SER A 23 -53.45 34.24 -29.57
C SER A 23 -54.63 34.46 -28.62
N ILE A 24 -54.41 34.21 -27.33
CA ILE A 24 -55.38 34.39 -26.24
C ILE A 24 -54.71 35.14 -25.08
N GLY A 25 -55.33 36.20 -24.55
CA GLY A 25 -54.83 36.88 -23.34
C GLY A 25 -53.85 38.05 -23.57
N GLY A 26 -53.80 38.58 -24.80
CA GLY A 26 -53.05 39.81 -25.12
C GLY A 26 -51.62 39.59 -25.61
N GLY A 27 -51.30 38.41 -26.15
CA GLY A 27 -50.06 38.13 -26.86
C GLY A 27 -50.18 38.33 -28.39
N THR A 28 -49.13 37.93 -29.10
CA THR A 28 -49.04 37.96 -30.56
C THR A 28 -48.61 36.58 -31.08
N ALA A 29 -49.40 36.00 -31.99
CA ALA A 29 -49.06 34.78 -32.73
C ALA A 29 -48.96 35.11 -34.23
N SER A 30 -47.77 35.48 -34.71
CA SER A 30 -47.54 35.91 -36.09
C SER A 30 -46.94 34.82 -36.99
N GLY A 31 -46.40 33.75 -36.40
CA GLY A 31 -45.91 32.60 -37.15
C GLY A 31 -47.05 31.73 -37.70
N LYS A 32 -46.84 31.07 -38.83
CA LYS A 32 -47.81 30.11 -39.39
C LYS A 32 -48.03 28.96 -38.40
N ASN A 33 -49.28 28.58 -38.14
CA ASN A 33 -49.64 27.54 -37.16
C ASN A 33 -49.10 27.80 -35.73
N SER A 34 -48.83 29.05 -35.36
CA SER A 34 -48.32 29.39 -34.03
C SER A 34 -49.43 29.50 -32.97
N PHE A 35 -49.08 29.33 -31.70
CA PHE A 35 -50.00 29.47 -30.57
C PHE A 35 -49.40 30.35 -29.48
N SER A 36 -50.12 31.39 -29.08
CA SER A 36 -49.75 32.33 -28.02
C SER A 36 -50.84 32.35 -26.95
N TYR A 37 -50.46 32.23 -25.67
CA TYR A 37 -51.39 32.44 -24.57
C TYR A 37 -50.76 33.19 -23.39
N GLY A 38 -51.53 34.07 -22.76
CA GLY A 38 -51.07 34.93 -21.67
C GLY A 38 -50.67 36.33 -22.12
N THR A 39 -50.08 37.10 -21.20
CA THR A 39 -49.88 38.55 -21.37
C THR A 39 -48.54 38.86 -22.03
N ASN A 40 -48.56 39.67 -23.10
CA ASN A 40 -47.37 40.13 -23.80
C ASN A 40 -46.45 38.97 -24.28
N THR A 41 -47.05 37.84 -24.69
CA THR A 41 -46.30 36.73 -25.28
C THR A 41 -46.12 36.92 -26.78
N THR A 42 -45.04 36.40 -27.35
CA THR A 42 -44.73 36.51 -28.78
C THR A 42 -44.35 35.15 -29.36
N ALA A 43 -45.21 34.60 -30.21
CA ALA A 43 -44.95 33.39 -31.00
C ALA A 43 -44.78 33.79 -32.49
N SER A 44 -43.54 34.04 -32.93
CA SER A 44 -43.25 34.52 -34.29
C SER A 44 -42.71 33.45 -35.24
N GLY A 45 -42.26 32.30 -34.72
CA GLY A 45 -41.79 31.19 -35.55
C GLY A 45 -42.93 30.35 -36.12
N GLU A 46 -42.71 29.70 -37.28
CA GLU A 46 -43.65 28.68 -37.78
C GLU A 46 -43.80 27.55 -36.77
N ALA A 47 -45.03 27.10 -36.50
CA ALA A 47 -45.38 26.08 -35.50
C ALA A 47 -44.86 26.37 -34.07
N SER A 48 -44.60 27.64 -33.74
CA SER A 48 -44.09 28.03 -32.41
C SER A 48 -45.20 28.15 -31.35
N ILE A 49 -44.84 27.98 -30.09
CA ILE A 49 -45.74 28.10 -28.93
C ILE A 49 -45.15 29.06 -27.90
N ALA A 50 -45.85 30.15 -27.56
CA ALA A 50 -45.45 31.08 -26.50
C ALA A 50 -46.55 31.19 -25.42
N GLY A 51 -46.24 30.78 -24.18
CA GLY A 51 -47.17 30.74 -23.05
C GLY A 51 -46.64 31.45 -21.82
N GLY A 52 -47.47 32.21 -21.10
CA GLY A 52 -47.10 32.86 -19.84
C GLY A 52 -47.12 34.39 -19.91
N ILE A 53 -46.19 35.05 -19.18
CA ILE A 53 -46.05 36.51 -19.16
C ILE A 53 -44.71 36.85 -19.81
N ASN A 54 -44.71 37.74 -20.82
CA ASN A 54 -43.49 38.19 -21.50
C ASN A 54 -42.63 37.04 -22.11
N SER A 55 -43.23 35.92 -22.51
CA SER A 55 -42.49 34.81 -23.14
C SER A 55 -42.40 34.95 -24.66
N GLU A 56 -41.29 34.51 -25.23
CA GLU A 56 -40.98 34.67 -26.65
C GLU A 56 -40.51 33.35 -27.29
N ALA A 57 -41.24 32.87 -28.30
CA ALA A 57 -40.87 31.76 -29.16
C ALA A 57 -40.61 32.30 -30.58
N LYS A 58 -39.34 32.58 -30.91
CA LYS A 58 -38.99 33.41 -32.07
C LYS A 58 -38.87 32.66 -33.39
N ASN A 59 -38.48 31.39 -33.32
CA ASN A 59 -37.98 30.61 -34.45
C ASN A 59 -38.75 29.31 -34.66
N ILE A 60 -38.43 28.56 -35.72
CA ILE A 60 -39.25 27.45 -36.22
C ILE A 60 -39.42 26.39 -35.12
N SER A 61 -40.65 25.92 -34.91
CA SER A 61 -41.03 24.88 -33.95
C SER A 61 -40.49 25.12 -32.54
N SER A 62 -40.31 26.39 -32.14
CA SER A 62 -39.83 26.76 -30.82
C SER A 62 -40.97 26.81 -29.80
N VAL A 63 -40.69 26.45 -28.54
CA VAL A 63 -41.67 26.41 -27.45
C VAL A 63 -41.13 27.21 -26.27
N ALA A 64 -41.81 28.28 -25.87
CA ALA A 64 -41.48 29.11 -24.72
C ALA A 64 -42.67 29.14 -23.75
N ILE A 65 -42.58 28.53 -22.57
CA ILE A 65 -43.68 28.48 -21.60
C ILE A 65 -43.17 28.86 -20.20
N GLY A 66 -43.64 29.99 -19.67
CA GLY A 66 -43.24 30.51 -18.37
C GLY A 66 -43.11 32.03 -18.39
N GLU A 67 -43.05 32.66 -17.22
CA GLU A 67 -42.73 34.09 -17.15
C GLU A 67 -41.32 34.34 -17.70
N VAL A 68 -41.19 35.20 -18.73
CA VAL A 68 -39.90 35.58 -19.36
C VAL A 68 -39.16 34.36 -19.94
N ALA A 69 -39.89 33.30 -20.33
CA ALA A 69 -39.31 32.18 -21.06
C ALA A 69 -38.99 32.56 -22.50
N ASN A 70 -37.78 32.26 -22.98
CA ASN A 70 -37.24 32.72 -24.26
C ASN A 70 -36.67 31.55 -25.07
N ALA A 71 -37.39 31.09 -26.08
CA ALA A 71 -36.93 30.10 -27.06
C ALA A 71 -36.59 30.82 -28.38
N TRP A 72 -35.33 31.19 -28.54
CA TRP A 72 -34.88 32.08 -29.61
C TRP A 72 -34.18 31.40 -30.78
N ALA A 73 -34.08 30.07 -30.79
CA ALA A 73 -33.50 29.29 -31.88
C ALA A 73 -34.50 28.28 -32.46
N ASP A 74 -34.17 27.72 -33.63
CA ASP A 74 -34.99 26.67 -34.24
C ASP A 74 -35.04 25.44 -33.34
N TYR A 75 -36.24 24.86 -33.19
CA TYR A 75 -36.52 23.68 -32.36
C TYR A 75 -36.18 23.88 -30.86
N ALA A 76 -36.00 25.11 -30.41
CA ALA A 76 -35.68 25.42 -29.02
C ALA A 76 -36.90 25.22 -28.11
N ILE A 77 -36.69 24.60 -26.95
CA ILE A 77 -37.72 24.40 -25.91
C ILE A 77 -37.27 25.08 -24.63
N ALA A 78 -37.94 26.14 -24.20
CA ALA A 78 -37.71 26.87 -22.96
C ALA A 78 -38.97 26.81 -22.08
N ILE A 79 -38.95 26.00 -21.02
CA ILE A 79 -40.09 25.82 -20.12
C ILE A 79 -39.67 26.17 -18.69
N GLY A 80 -40.28 27.18 -18.09
CA GLY A 80 -40.00 27.67 -16.74
C GLY A 80 -39.71 29.16 -16.69
N GLN A 81 -39.76 29.75 -15.49
CA GLN A 81 -39.52 31.18 -15.29
C GLN A 81 -38.08 31.56 -15.64
N SER A 82 -37.91 32.64 -16.41
CA SER A 82 -36.62 33.23 -16.80
C SER A 82 -35.68 32.26 -17.53
N THR A 83 -36.24 31.29 -18.24
CA THR A 83 -35.47 30.28 -18.97
C THR A 83 -35.14 30.76 -20.38
N PHE A 84 -33.92 30.54 -20.82
CA PHE A 84 -33.40 31.00 -22.10
C PHE A 84 -32.79 29.85 -22.90
N VAL A 85 -33.18 29.73 -24.16
CA VAL A 85 -32.58 28.83 -25.14
C VAL A 85 -32.30 29.59 -26.43
N GLY A 86 -31.02 29.95 -26.62
CA GLY A 86 -30.52 30.61 -27.82
C GLY A 86 -29.90 29.67 -28.85
N ALA A 87 -29.80 28.37 -28.55
CA ALA A 87 -29.15 27.39 -29.41
C ALA A 87 -30.15 26.43 -30.09
N THR A 88 -29.88 26.08 -31.35
CA THR A 88 -30.75 25.20 -32.16
C THR A 88 -30.91 23.83 -31.52
N GLY A 89 -32.16 23.36 -31.41
CA GLY A 89 -32.51 22.09 -30.78
C GLY A 89 -32.20 22.00 -29.29
N GLY A 90 -31.91 23.13 -28.63
CA GLY A 90 -31.68 23.16 -27.19
C GLY A 90 -32.97 22.95 -26.40
N VAL A 91 -32.88 22.29 -25.25
CA VAL A 91 -34.02 22.00 -24.38
C VAL A 91 -33.70 22.44 -22.96
N ALA A 92 -34.37 23.49 -22.48
CA ALA A 92 -34.28 23.96 -21.11
C ALA A 92 -35.64 23.83 -20.40
N ILE A 93 -35.67 23.11 -19.27
CA ILE A 93 -36.86 22.86 -18.47
C ILE A 93 -36.55 23.17 -16.99
N GLY A 94 -37.40 23.94 -16.33
CA GLY A 94 -37.20 24.45 -14.97
C GLY A 94 -36.79 25.93 -14.98
N SER A 95 -36.56 26.53 -13.81
CA SER A 95 -36.41 27.99 -13.67
C SER A 95 -34.96 28.44 -13.84
N GLY A 96 -34.74 29.53 -14.56
CA GLY A 96 -33.44 30.19 -14.69
C GLY A 96 -32.41 29.40 -15.51
N CYS A 97 -32.83 28.33 -16.21
CA CYS A 97 -31.94 27.58 -17.09
C CYS A 97 -31.53 28.44 -18.30
N ASN A 98 -30.26 28.38 -18.69
CA ASN A 98 -29.71 29.20 -19.76
C ASN A 98 -28.84 28.36 -20.71
N ILE A 99 -29.28 28.22 -21.96
CA ILE A 99 -28.54 27.56 -23.04
C ILE A 99 -28.12 28.63 -24.05
N GLN A 100 -26.82 28.93 -24.09
CA GLN A 100 -26.26 30.00 -24.94
C GLN A 100 -25.94 29.52 -26.35
N SER A 101 -26.12 30.36 -27.36
CA SER A 101 -25.66 30.05 -28.72
C SER A 101 -24.14 30.25 -28.85
N PRO A 102 -23.39 29.40 -29.60
CA PRO A 102 -23.85 28.20 -30.30
C PRO A 102 -23.58 26.91 -29.49
N SER A 103 -24.57 26.39 -28.77
CA SER A 103 -24.51 25.10 -28.07
C SER A 103 -25.62 24.14 -28.53
N ALA A 104 -25.59 23.79 -29.81
CA ALA A 104 -26.67 23.03 -30.43
C ALA A 104 -26.94 21.69 -29.72
N HIS A 105 -28.21 21.28 -29.69
CA HIS A 105 -28.65 20.00 -29.13
C HIS A 105 -28.31 19.77 -27.65
N SER A 106 -28.17 20.84 -26.87
CA SER A 106 -27.86 20.75 -25.44
C SER A 106 -29.13 20.72 -24.58
N VAL A 107 -29.01 20.17 -23.37
CA VAL A 107 -30.14 19.98 -22.45
C VAL A 107 -29.84 20.60 -21.09
N ALA A 108 -30.78 21.36 -20.53
CA ALA A 108 -30.71 21.94 -19.20
C ALA A 108 -32.00 21.68 -18.41
N ILE A 109 -31.93 20.88 -17.34
CA ILE A 109 -33.12 20.49 -16.57
C ILE A 109 -32.93 20.79 -15.09
N GLY A 110 -33.78 21.65 -14.52
CA GLY A 110 -33.82 21.97 -13.10
C GLY A 110 -33.72 23.48 -12.82
N LEU A 111 -32.87 23.89 -11.89
CA LEU A 111 -32.80 25.28 -11.41
C LEU A 111 -31.45 25.90 -11.76
N ASN A 112 -31.45 27.06 -12.43
CA ASN A 112 -30.25 27.87 -12.68
C ASN A 112 -29.09 27.09 -13.34
N ASN A 113 -29.39 26.10 -14.18
CA ASN A 113 -28.35 25.40 -14.94
C ASN A 113 -27.90 26.21 -16.14
N LYS A 114 -26.61 26.14 -16.47
CA LYS A 114 -26.00 26.91 -17.53
C LYS A 114 -25.25 26.02 -18.52
N VAL A 115 -25.57 26.16 -19.80
CA VAL A 115 -24.79 25.66 -20.92
C VAL A 115 -24.14 26.87 -21.58
N GLU A 116 -22.82 26.98 -21.45
CA GLU A 116 -22.07 28.09 -22.03
C GLU A 116 -22.01 28.00 -23.57
N SER A 117 -21.73 29.14 -24.19
CA SER A 117 -21.55 29.25 -25.64
C SER A 117 -20.47 28.27 -26.15
N GLY A 118 -20.81 27.45 -27.14
CA GLY A 118 -19.90 26.47 -27.74
C GLY A 118 -20.00 25.05 -27.16
N ALA A 119 -20.74 24.85 -26.06
CA ALA A 119 -20.89 23.56 -25.40
C ALA A 119 -21.96 22.66 -26.06
N SER A 120 -21.89 22.45 -27.37
CA SER A 120 -22.86 21.61 -28.10
C SER A 120 -22.92 20.17 -27.58
N TYR A 121 -24.08 19.52 -27.73
CA TYR A 121 -24.32 18.12 -27.29
C TYR A 121 -24.09 17.88 -25.79
N SER A 122 -24.21 18.91 -24.97
CA SER A 122 -24.00 18.81 -23.51
C SER A 122 -25.30 18.62 -22.75
N ALA A 123 -25.20 18.19 -21.49
CA ALA A 123 -26.35 18.10 -20.60
C ALA A 123 -26.03 18.57 -19.18
N VAL A 124 -26.95 19.34 -18.60
CA VAL A 124 -26.89 19.82 -17.21
C VAL A 124 -28.21 19.53 -16.50
N ILE A 125 -28.16 18.76 -15.42
CA ILE A 125 -29.34 18.28 -14.70
C ILE A 125 -29.19 18.53 -13.20
N GLY A 126 -30.18 19.17 -12.57
CA GLY A 126 -30.18 19.48 -11.15
C GLY A 126 -30.18 20.99 -10.90
N ALA A 127 -29.34 21.50 -9.99
CA ALA A 127 -29.35 22.91 -9.60
C ALA A 127 -27.96 23.57 -9.68
N GLY A 128 -27.86 24.72 -10.34
CA GLY A 128 -26.64 25.54 -10.36
C GLY A 128 -25.46 24.92 -11.12
N ASN A 129 -25.68 23.91 -11.96
CA ASN A 129 -24.58 23.28 -12.69
C ASN A 129 -24.20 24.09 -13.93
N THR A 130 -22.93 24.01 -14.32
CA THR A 130 -22.40 24.67 -15.52
C THR A 130 -21.60 23.67 -16.39
N VAL A 131 -21.84 23.68 -17.69
CA VAL A 131 -21.02 22.99 -18.70
C VAL A 131 -20.44 24.02 -19.67
N ASP A 132 -19.14 23.94 -19.92
CA ASP A 132 -18.41 24.93 -20.74
C ASP A 132 -17.83 24.34 -22.04
N ARG A 133 -17.97 23.02 -22.27
CA ARG A 133 -17.40 22.37 -23.46
C ARG A 133 -18.32 21.33 -24.07
N VAL A 134 -18.02 21.03 -25.34
CA VAL A 134 -18.75 20.06 -26.16
C VAL A 134 -18.84 18.70 -25.47
N GLY A 135 -20.02 18.09 -25.50
CA GLY A 135 -20.25 16.75 -24.98
C GLY A 135 -20.11 16.59 -23.46
N ALA A 136 -19.96 17.68 -22.71
CA ALA A 136 -19.81 17.62 -21.26
C ALA A 136 -21.15 17.34 -20.55
N LEU A 137 -21.07 16.73 -19.37
CA LEU A 137 -22.22 16.37 -18.54
C LEU A 137 -22.01 16.85 -17.11
N ALA A 138 -22.99 17.56 -16.54
CA ALA A 138 -23.00 17.85 -15.11
C ALA A 138 -24.34 17.51 -14.46
N ILE A 139 -24.31 16.72 -13.37
CA ILE A 139 -25.51 16.24 -12.68
C ILE A 139 -25.39 16.47 -11.17
N GLY A 140 -26.42 17.06 -10.57
CA GLY A 140 -26.51 17.27 -9.13
C GLY A 140 -26.55 18.75 -8.79
N ARG A 141 -25.70 19.22 -7.90
CA ARG A 141 -25.73 20.60 -7.41
C ARG A 141 -24.38 21.31 -7.53
N ASP A 142 -24.37 22.46 -8.17
CA ASP A 142 -23.22 23.37 -8.28
C ASP A 142 -21.95 22.69 -8.85
N ASN A 143 -22.12 21.77 -9.81
CA ASN A 143 -21.00 21.14 -10.48
C ASN A 143 -20.59 21.93 -11.73
N ILE A 144 -19.31 21.87 -12.07
CA ILE A 144 -18.73 22.51 -13.25
C ILE A 144 -18.00 21.47 -14.09
N ALA A 145 -18.43 21.24 -15.33
CA ALA A 145 -17.74 20.37 -16.29
C ALA A 145 -17.09 21.23 -17.39
N ASN A 146 -15.79 21.44 -17.24
CA ASN A 146 -14.96 22.34 -18.06
C ASN A 146 -14.17 21.61 -19.14
N GLY A 147 -13.98 20.29 -19.07
CA GLY A 147 -13.34 19.51 -20.12
C GLY A 147 -14.33 19.11 -21.22
N ALA A 148 -13.90 19.04 -22.47
CA ALA A 148 -14.71 18.43 -23.52
C ALA A 148 -14.90 16.95 -23.20
N SER A 149 -16.13 16.46 -23.38
CA SER A 149 -16.56 15.11 -22.98
C SER A 149 -16.33 14.78 -21.49
N SER A 150 -16.19 15.78 -20.62
CA SER A 150 -16.01 15.56 -19.17
C SER A 150 -17.35 15.38 -18.45
N VAL A 151 -17.31 14.72 -17.29
CA VAL A 151 -18.48 14.42 -16.46
C VAL A 151 -18.22 14.90 -15.04
N ALA A 152 -19.12 15.71 -14.47
CA ALA A 152 -19.10 16.10 -13.06
C ALA A 152 -20.43 15.75 -12.39
N MET A 153 -20.43 14.80 -11.46
CA MET A 153 -21.64 14.34 -10.78
C MET A 153 -21.51 14.43 -9.25
N GLY A 154 -22.56 14.90 -8.59
CA GLY A 154 -22.61 15.04 -7.14
C GLY A 154 -22.78 16.50 -6.73
N THR A 155 -21.92 16.99 -5.83
CA THR A 155 -22.05 18.35 -5.27
C THR A 155 -20.73 19.10 -5.26
N TRP A 156 -20.67 20.30 -5.84
CA TRP A 156 -19.48 21.17 -5.86
C TRP A 156 -18.24 20.57 -6.50
N ASN A 157 -18.42 19.69 -7.49
CA ASN A 157 -17.31 19.10 -8.24
C ASN A 157 -16.92 19.94 -9.45
N ILE A 158 -15.65 19.85 -9.82
CA ILE A 158 -15.11 20.52 -11.00
C ILE A 158 -14.32 19.49 -11.81
N ALA A 159 -14.81 19.12 -13.00
CA ALA A 159 -14.09 18.29 -13.97
C ALA A 159 -13.37 19.21 -14.96
N GLN A 160 -12.04 19.29 -14.89
CA GLN A 160 -11.26 20.33 -15.57
C GLN A 160 -10.75 19.89 -16.95
N SER A 161 -10.41 18.61 -17.13
CA SER A 161 -9.69 18.12 -18.30
C SER A 161 -10.56 17.28 -19.26
N TYR A 162 -10.09 17.14 -20.50
CA TYR A 162 -10.73 16.35 -21.55
C TYR A 162 -11.06 14.93 -21.06
N GLY A 163 -12.32 14.49 -21.19
CA GLY A 163 -12.75 13.14 -20.83
C GLY A 163 -12.64 12.79 -19.33
N GLU A 164 -12.45 13.76 -18.44
CA GLU A 164 -12.37 13.52 -16.99
C GLU A 164 -13.74 13.16 -16.42
N VAL A 165 -13.80 12.16 -15.55
CA VAL A 165 -14.99 11.81 -14.79
C VAL A 165 -14.78 12.12 -13.32
N VAL A 166 -15.62 12.98 -12.75
CA VAL A 166 -15.56 13.41 -11.35
C VAL A 166 -16.86 13.06 -10.63
N LEU A 167 -16.75 12.30 -9.54
CA LEU A 167 -17.86 11.89 -8.70
C LEU A 167 -17.66 12.34 -7.24
N GLY A 168 -18.74 12.34 -6.45
CA GLY A 168 -18.68 12.57 -5.00
C GLY A 168 -18.96 14.02 -4.61
N SER A 169 -18.16 14.60 -3.71
CA SER A 169 -18.38 15.97 -3.25
C SER A 169 -17.08 16.74 -3.04
N TYR A 170 -17.12 18.04 -3.37
CA TYR A 170 -16.05 19.01 -3.12
C TYR A 170 -14.65 18.49 -3.52
N VAL A 171 -14.48 18.09 -4.78
CA VAL A 171 -13.15 17.73 -5.31
C VAL A 171 -12.14 18.86 -5.12
N ASP A 172 -10.93 18.49 -4.74
CA ASP A 172 -9.79 19.40 -4.67
C ASP A 172 -9.13 19.56 -6.05
N THR A 173 -9.10 20.81 -6.50
CA THR A 173 -8.44 21.24 -7.74
C THR A 173 -7.21 22.09 -7.46
N LEU A 174 -6.88 22.36 -6.19
CA LEU A 174 -5.66 23.10 -5.84
C LEU A 174 -4.44 22.29 -6.29
N GLY A 175 -3.52 22.97 -6.97
CA GLY A 175 -2.33 22.34 -7.55
C GLY A 175 -2.58 21.57 -8.85
N TYR A 176 -3.83 21.28 -9.25
CA TYR A 176 -4.12 20.71 -10.56
C TYR A 176 -4.18 21.83 -11.61
N SER A 177 -3.07 22.00 -12.32
CA SER A 177 -2.87 23.07 -13.32
C SER A 177 -2.21 22.53 -14.58
N GLY A 178 -2.21 23.32 -15.65
CA GLY A 178 -1.61 22.92 -16.93
C GLY A 178 -2.36 21.78 -17.64
N PHE A 179 -3.63 21.56 -17.29
CA PHE A 179 -4.46 20.53 -17.88
C PHE A 179 -4.91 20.87 -19.31
N ASN A 180 -5.15 19.85 -20.12
CA ASN A 180 -5.72 20.00 -21.45
C ASN A 180 -7.24 19.76 -21.40
N ARG A 181 -8.00 20.78 -21.79
CA ARG A 181 -9.47 20.72 -21.77
C ARG A 181 -10.06 20.10 -23.04
N ASP A 182 -9.28 19.97 -24.11
CA ASP A 182 -9.75 19.64 -25.46
C ASP A 182 -9.09 18.39 -26.06
N GLY A 183 -8.09 17.81 -25.40
CA GLY A 183 -7.40 16.63 -25.89
C GLY A 183 -6.71 15.82 -24.81
N TRP A 184 -6.28 14.62 -25.18
CA TRP A 184 -5.61 13.69 -24.27
C TRP A 184 -4.21 14.19 -23.88
N LYS A 185 -3.93 14.22 -22.58
CA LYS A 185 -2.61 14.47 -22.01
C LYS A 185 -2.39 13.48 -20.87
N ALA A 186 -1.32 12.71 -20.90
CA ALA A 186 -1.12 11.58 -19.97
C ALA A 186 -1.19 12.00 -18.49
N ASP A 187 -0.64 13.16 -18.14
CA ASP A 187 -0.61 13.65 -16.75
C ASP A 187 -1.94 14.28 -16.28
N ASP A 188 -2.97 14.32 -17.15
CA ASP A 188 -4.27 14.82 -16.76
C ASP A 188 -5.10 13.77 -16.03
N ARG A 189 -6.04 14.24 -15.20
CA ARG A 189 -6.98 13.38 -14.49
C ARG A 189 -7.91 12.68 -15.48
N LEU A 190 -8.07 11.37 -15.33
CA LEU A 190 -9.07 10.57 -16.04
C LEU A 190 -10.29 10.34 -15.14
N PHE A 191 -10.06 10.02 -13.87
CA PHE A 191 -11.13 9.76 -12.91
C PHE A 191 -10.78 10.35 -11.53
N VAL A 192 -11.76 10.98 -10.88
CA VAL A 192 -11.62 11.52 -9.52
C VAL A 192 -12.84 11.16 -8.69
N LEU A 193 -12.59 10.67 -7.48
CA LEU A 193 -13.62 10.54 -6.45
C LEU A 193 -13.35 11.56 -5.33
N GLY A 194 -14.20 12.58 -5.26
CA GLY A 194 -14.18 13.60 -4.20
C GLY A 194 -14.83 13.11 -2.91
N ASN A 195 -14.17 13.36 -1.79
CA ASN A 195 -14.69 13.12 -0.44
C ASN A 195 -14.61 14.37 0.44
N GLY A 196 -14.54 15.54 -0.19
CA GLY A 196 -14.57 16.81 0.52
C GLY A 196 -15.92 17.05 1.17
N VAL A 197 -15.91 17.80 2.28
CA VAL A 197 -17.09 18.10 3.09
C VAL A 197 -17.32 19.61 3.06
N GLY A 198 -18.56 20.04 2.85
CA GLY A 198 -18.92 21.45 2.91
C GLY A 198 -20.28 21.73 3.52
N ASP A 199 -20.52 23.00 3.79
CA ASP A 199 -21.70 23.54 4.48
C ASP A 199 -22.95 23.67 3.59
N GLY A 200 -22.78 23.42 2.29
CA GLY A 200 -23.83 23.55 1.30
C GLY A 200 -23.86 24.90 0.58
N ALA A 201 -23.16 25.92 1.09
CA ALA A 201 -23.03 27.25 0.50
C ALA A 201 -21.75 27.42 -0.34
N GLY A 202 -21.06 26.32 -0.64
CA GLY A 202 -19.79 26.33 -1.38
C GLY A 202 -18.57 26.52 -0.48
N ASN A 203 -18.75 26.64 0.84
CA ASN A 203 -17.65 26.62 1.80
C ASN A 203 -17.43 25.19 2.28
N GLY A 204 -16.18 24.75 2.32
CA GLY A 204 -15.86 23.39 2.74
C GLY A 204 -14.40 23.06 2.58
N THR A 205 -14.03 21.91 3.11
CA THR A 205 -12.73 21.29 2.89
C THR A 205 -12.82 20.43 1.64
N ARG A 206 -12.12 20.85 0.58
CA ARG A 206 -12.00 20.06 -0.65
C ARG A 206 -11.02 18.91 -0.43
N SER A 207 -11.33 17.73 -0.97
CA SER A 207 -10.50 16.54 -0.83
C SER A 207 -10.81 15.50 -1.90
N ASN A 208 -9.80 14.73 -2.30
CA ASN A 208 -9.89 13.65 -3.28
C ASN A 208 -9.53 12.33 -2.62
N ALA A 209 -10.47 11.39 -2.56
CA ALA A 209 -10.22 10.04 -2.07
C ALA A 209 -9.40 9.22 -3.07
N LEU A 210 -9.69 9.37 -4.37
CA LEU A 210 -9.03 8.67 -5.46
C LEU A 210 -8.80 9.63 -6.62
N VAL A 211 -7.59 9.63 -7.18
CA VAL A 211 -7.27 10.27 -8.46
C VAL A 211 -6.59 9.26 -9.36
N VAL A 212 -7.15 9.04 -10.54
CA VAL A 212 -6.56 8.26 -11.63
C VAL A 212 -6.17 9.20 -12.75
N LEU A 213 -4.93 9.14 -13.21
CA LEU A 213 -4.42 9.90 -14.35
C LEU A 213 -4.64 9.14 -15.66
N LYS A 214 -4.61 9.87 -16.76
CA LYS A 214 -4.68 9.33 -18.12
C LYS A 214 -3.48 8.44 -18.48
N SER A 215 -2.38 8.54 -17.73
CA SER A 215 -1.23 7.61 -17.79
C SER A 215 -1.55 6.20 -17.29
N GLY A 216 -2.63 6.06 -16.49
CA GLY A 216 -2.95 4.83 -15.76
C GLY A 216 -2.55 4.88 -14.28
N ASP A 217 -1.80 5.91 -13.85
CA ASP A 217 -1.39 6.05 -12.45
C ASP A 217 -2.59 6.37 -11.55
N ALA A 218 -2.72 5.63 -10.44
CA ALA A 218 -3.78 5.83 -9.45
C ALA A 218 -3.19 6.18 -8.08
N SER A 219 -3.78 7.18 -7.43
CA SER A 219 -3.42 7.61 -6.07
C SER A 219 -4.65 7.57 -5.15
N PHE A 220 -4.48 6.95 -3.97
CA PHE A 220 -5.50 6.84 -2.93
C PHE A 220 -5.08 7.67 -1.72
N GLN A 221 -5.90 8.64 -1.30
CA GLN A 221 -5.66 9.36 -0.06
C GLN A 221 -6.33 8.64 1.12
N GLY A 222 -5.59 8.47 2.23
CA GLY A 222 -6.08 7.80 3.44
C GLY A 222 -5.74 6.30 3.54
N GLY A 223 -4.93 5.78 2.62
CA GLY A 223 -4.50 4.38 2.60
C GLY A 223 -5.42 3.47 1.78
N LEU A 224 -4.91 2.29 1.42
CA LEU A 224 -5.64 1.29 0.64
C LEU A 224 -5.71 -0.02 1.44
N THR A 225 -6.92 -0.48 1.75
CA THR A 225 -7.14 -1.80 2.32
C THR A 225 -7.54 -2.77 1.23
N ILE A 226 -6.70 -3.77 0.95
CA ILE A 226 -6.96 -4.81 -0.05
C ILE A 226 -7.31 -6.11 0.70
N GLY A 227 -8.53 -6.61 0.53
CA GLY A 227 -9.00 -7.81 1.25
C GLY A 227 -8.28 -9.09 0.84
N SER A 228 -7.97 -9.22 -0.45
CA SER A 228 -7.10 -10.25 -1.02
C SER A 228 -6.52 -9.70 -2.32
N LEU A 229 -5.19 -9.70 -2.45
CA LEU A 229 -4.52 -9.37 -3.70
C LEU A 229 -4.18 -10.68 -4.40
N GLU A 230 -4.98 -11.07 -5.39
CA GLU A 230 -4.65 -12.14 -6.30
C GLU A 230 -3.97 -11.53 -7.53
N THR A 231 -2.64 -11.50 -7.54
CA THR A 231 -1.90 -11.14 -8.74
C THR A 231 -2.00 -12.31 -9.71
N ALA A 232 -2.81 -12.18 -10.76
CA ALA A 232 -2.67 -13.04 -11.92
C ALA A 232 -1.29 -12.78 -12.51
N ILE A 233 -0.36 -13.69 -12.26
CA ILE A 233 0.97 -13.68 -12.85
C ILE A 233 0.75 -14.11 -14.30
N ASP A 234 0.62 -13.15 -15.21
CA ASP A 234 0.73 -13.44 -16.63
C ASP A 234 2.18 -13.82 -16.90
N ALA A 235 2.41 -14.99 -17.49
CA ALA A 235 3.74 -15.57 -17.64
C ALA A 235 4.60 -14.82 -18.67
N ASP A 236 4.01 -13.88 -19.41
CA ASP A 236 4.66 -13.15 -20.50
C ASP A 236 4.83 -11.64 -20.23
N GLU A 237 4.35 -11.10 -19.10
CA GLU A 237 4.63 -9.72 -18.68
C GLU A 237 5.11 -9.66 -17.23
N ASP A 238 6.27 -9.04 -17.03
CA ASP A 238 7.08 -9.00 -15.81
C ASP A 238 6.40 -8.27 -14.63
N THR A 239 5.26 -8.76 -14.15
CA THR A 239 4.49 -8.11 -13.07
C THR A 239 4.72 -8.83 -11.75
N LYS A 240 5.85 -8.48 -11.12
CA LYS A 240 6.05 -8.61 -9.67
C LYS A 240 5.23 -7.51 -8.98
N LEU A 241 4.94 -7.64 -7.68
CA LEU A 241 4.68 -6.45 -6.85
C LEU A 241 5.98 -5.62 -6.86
N VAL A 242 6.16 -4.77 -7.88
CA VAL A 242 7.29 -3.87 -7.99
C VAL A 242 6.86 -2.52 -7.43
N VAL A 243 7.28 -2.24 -6.20
CA VAL A 243 7.25 -0.87 -5.70
C VAL A 243 8.47 -0.15 -6.29
N TYR A 244 8.27 0.59 -7.39
CA TYR A 244 9.30 1.46 -7.95
C TYR A 244 9.36 2.77 -7.15
N GLY A 245 10.57 3.12 -6.65
CA GLY A 245 10.75 4.14 -5.63
C GLY A 245 10.71 3.53 -4.23
N GLY A 246 11.38 4.14 -3.26
CA GLY A 246 11.27 3.69 -1.88
C GLY A 246 9.79 3.59 -1.52
N SER A 247 9.35 2.42 -1.03
CA SER A 247 8.10 2.34 -0.27
C SER A 247 8.25 3.30 0.89
N ILE A 248 7.85 4.57 0.73
CA ILE A 248 7.80 5.51 1.84
C ILE A 248 6.65 5.02 2.71
N LEU A 249 7.00 4.19 3.70
CA LEU A 249 6.17 3.89 4.86
C LEU A 249 6.10 5.17 5.69
N SER A 250 5.32 6.13 5.18
CA SER A 250 4.95 7.44 5.75
C SER A 250 6.10 8.43 6.00
N GLY A 251 6.11 9.53 5.23
CA GLY A 251 6.91 10.73 5.50
C GLY A 251 6.38 11.60 6.66
N LYS A 252 5.96 11.00 7.78
CA LYS A 252 5.56 11.71 9.00
C LYS A 252 6.56 11.41 10.12
N SER A 253 6.92 12.44 10.87
CA SER A 253 7.88 12.44 11.98
C SER A 253 7.56 11.51 13.15
N ASP A 254 6.39 10.86 13.17
CA ASP A 254 5.82 10.28 14.39
C ASP A 254 5.65 8.75 14.33
N LEU A 255 6.08 8.08 13.25
CA LEU A 255 6.13 6.62 13.16
C LEU A 255 7.45 6.19 12.53
N SER A 256 8.32 5.52 13.30
CA SER A 256 9.53 4.90 12.76
C SER A 256 9.16 3.98 11.60
N GLU A 257 9.86 4.07 10.47
CA GLU A 257 9.68 3.23 9.29
C GLU A 257 9.64 1.74 9.69
N GLN A 258 8.45 1.13 9.68
CA GLN A 258 8.27 -0.27 10.07
C GLN A 258 7.48 -1.02 9.00
N LEU A 259 8.05 -2.11 8.49
CA LEU A 259 7.30 -3.16 7.84
C LEU A 259 6.78 -4.10 8.93
N LEU A 260 5.50 -3.98 9.27
CA LEU A 260 4.86 -4.88 10.23
C LEU A 260 4.38 -6.14 9.52
N VAL A 261 5.10 -7.24 9.67
CA VAL A 261 4.69 -8.56 9.15
C VAL A 261 3.99 -9.34 10.27
N GLY A 262 2.66 -9.43 10.16
CA GLY A 262 1.81 -10.16 11.09
C GLY A 262 1.20 -9.25 12.17
N THR A 263 -0.12 -9.09 12.11
CA THR A 263 -0.93 -8.67 13.26
C THR A 263 -1.95 -9.76 13.53
N ASN A 264 -2.26 -9.95 14.82
CA ASN A 264 -3.12 -11.02 15.35
C ASN A 264 -4.32 -11.37 14.46
N VAL A 265 -4.21 -12.46 13.66
CA VAL A 265 -5.39 -13.24 13.25
C VAL A 265 -5.04 -14.66 12.81
N ARG A 266 -5.74 -15.60 13.48
CA ARG A 266 -6.20 -16.93 13.05
C ARG A 266 -5.34 -18.19 13.23
N ASN A 267 -4.00 -18.14 13.30
CA ASN A 267 -3.19 -19.37 13.42
C ASN A 267 -2.01 -19.31 14.42
N ASN A 268 -2.00 -18.35 15.35
CA ASN A 268 -0.95 -18.15 16.38
C ASN A 268 0.50 -17.99 15.88
N GLU A 269 0.75 -17.93 14.57
CA GLU A 269 2.10 -17.84 14.00
C GLU A 269 2.11 -16.92 12.78
N ALA A 270 3.01 -15.93 12.77
CA ALA A 270 3.34 -15.13 11.59
C ALA A 270 4.56 -15.75 10.91
N LYS A 271 4.46 -16.07 9.62
CA LYS A 271 5.53 -16.70 8.84
C LYS A 271 5.98 -15.81 7.69
N VAL A 272 7.30 -15.71 7.53
CA VAL A 272 7.93 -15.23 6.30
C VAL A 272 8.58 -16.44 5.64
N ILE A 273 8.14 -16.79 4.43
CA ILE A 273 8.70 -17.91 3.65
C ILE A 273 9.52 -17.31 2.50
N ILE A 274 10.80 -17.68 2.42
CA ILE A 274 11.71 -17.24 1.37
C ILE A 274 12.15 -18.47 0.58
N ALA A 275 11.64 -18.63 -0.64
CA ALA A 275 12.01 -19.71 -1.55
C ALA A 275 13.27 -19.34 -2.34
N ASN A 276 14.22 -20.28 -2.47
CA ASN A 276 15.43 -20.08 -3.26
C ASN A 276 15.51 -21.11 -4.38
N ASN A 277 15.33 -20.66 -5.63
CA ASN A 277 15.29 -21.50 -6.83
C ASN A 277 16.68 -21.59 -7.51
N GLY A 278 17.72 -21.91 -6.74
CA GLY A 278 19.08 -22.15 -7.25
C GLY A 278 20.01 -20.93 -7.27
N PHE A 279 19.69 -19.86 -6.55
CA PHE A 279 20.57 -18.71 -6.38
C PHE A 279 21.52 -18.87 -5.17
N PRO A 280 22.65 -18.14 -5.11
CA PRO A 280 23.62 -18.26 -4.02
C PRO A 280 23.07 -17.94 -2.63
N TYR A 281 22.08 -17.06 -2.53
CA TYR A 281 21.46 -16.65 -1.26
C TYR A 281 19.94 -16.57 -1.40
N ALA A 282 19.22 -17.18 -0.47
CA ALA A 282 17.77 -16.98 -0.34
C ALA A 282 17.45 -15.55 0.15
N MET A 283 18.27 -15.03 1.07
CA MET A 283 18.16 -13.70 1.66
C MET A 283 19.57 -13.14 1.91
N LYS A 284 19.82 -11.91 1.48
CA LYS A 284 21.05 -11.15 1.77
C LYS A 284 20.67 -9.90 2.55
N VAL A 285 21.26 -9.71 3.74
CA VAL A 285 20.99 -8.56 4.60
C VAL A 285 22.25 -7.69 4.68
N GLN A 286 22.17 -6.44 4.22
CA GLN A 286 23.29 -5.50 4.17
C GLN A 286 22.90 -4.16 4.80
N GLY A 287 23.70 -3.66 5.74
CA GLY A 287 23.56 -2.31 6.29
C GLY A 287 24.43 -1.33 5.51
N TYR A 288 23.83 -0.36 4.81
CA TYR A 288 24.56 0.69 4.08
C TYR A 288 24.58 2.01 4.87
N GLY A 289 25.62 2.82 4.67
CA GLY A 289 25.63 4.23 5.08
C GLY A 289 25.77 4.52 6.58
N SER A 290 25.88 3.50 7.43
CA SER A 290 26.09 3.69 8.87
C SER A 290 27.54 3.39 9.26
N THR A 291 28.17 4.31 9.98
CA THR A 291 29.49 4.12 10.60
C THR A 291 29.45 3.16 11.79
N SER A 292 28.27 2.77 12.29
CA SER A 292 28.09 1.95 13.50
C SER A 292 26.93 0.93 13.44
N GLY A 293 26.30 0.75 12.28
CA GLY A 293 25.02 0.03 12.16
C GLY A 293 25.18 -1.48 12.10
N LYS A 294 24.26 -2.19 12.75
CA LYS A 294 24.13 -3.65 12.63
C LYS A 294 23.26 -3.97 11.42
N ALA A 295 23.71 -4.85 10.53
CA ALA A 295 22.89 -5.31 9.41
C ALA A 295 21.67 -6.13 9.88
N LEU A 296 21.80 -6.85 11.00
CA LEU A 296 20.73 -7.63 11.62
C LEU A 296 20.77 -7.47 13.14
N GLN A 297 19.62 -7.18 13.75
CA GLN A 297 19.39 -7.21 15.19
C GLN A 297 18.17 -8.08 15.46
N VAL A 298 18.31 -9.07 16.34
CA VAL A 298 17.22 -9.94 16.78
C VAL A 298 17.01 -9.70 18.27
N GLU A 299 15.81 -9.26 18.65
CA GLU A 299 15.41 -9.09 20.04
C GLU A 299 14.53 -10.28 20.45
N GLY A 300 15.06 -11.15 21.31
CA GLY A 300 14.46 -12.43 21.68
C GLY A 300 15.37 -13.62 21.37
N GLY A 301 14.79 -14.82 21.39
CA GLY A 301 15.50 -16.05 21.02
C GLY A 301 15.58 -16.22 19.50
N ALA A 302 16.72 -16.71 19.02
CA ALA A 302 16.92 -17.12 17.63
C ALA A 302 17.29 -18.60 17.58
N GLU A 303 16.66 -19.36 16.69
CA GLU A 303 17.00 -20.76 16.42
C GLU A 303 17.51 -20.89 14.98
N ILE A 304 18.65 -21.54 14.83
CA ILE A 304 19.23 -21.89 13.54
C ILE A 304 19.29 -23.42 13.52
N VAL A 305 18.46 -24.04 12.68
CA VAL A 305 18.37 -25.51 12.57
C VAL A 305 19.55 -26.09 11.77
N GLY A 306 20.17 -25.28 10.91
CA GLY A 306 21.37 -25.62 10.15
C GLY A 306 22.67 -25.07 10.74
N ASP A 307 23.72 -25.07 9.93
CA ASP A 307 25.03 -24.56 10.36
C ASP A 307 25.09 -23.03 10.32
N LEU A 308 25.78 -22.46 11.31
CA LEU A 308 26.14 -21.04 11.34
C LEU A 308 27.62 -20.86 11.04
N THR A 309 27.93 -20.32 9.86
CA THR A 309 29.29 -19.90 9.51
C THR A 309 29.50 -18.44 9.88
N VAL A 310 30.45 -18.16 10.77
CA VAL A 310 30.89 -16.79 11.10
C VAL A 310 32.35 -16.65 10.71
N THR A 311 32.62 -15.79 9.73
CA THR A 311 33.99 -15.54 9.25
C THR A 311 34.74 -14.52 10.12
N GLY A 312 34.01 -13.71 10.89
CA GLY A 312 34.56 -12.82 11.90
C GLY A 312 34.57 -13.45 13.29
N SER A 313 34.56 -12.61 14.33
CA SER A 313 34.50 -13.07 15.72
C SER A 313 33.07 -13.18 16.24
N ILE A 314 32.83 -14.15 17.11
CA ILE A 314 31.60 -14.25 17.90
C ILE A 314 31.89 -13.69 19.30
N ALA A 315 31.27 -12.55 19.64
CA ALA A 315 31.30 -12.00 21.00
C ALA A 315 30.01 -12.39 21.73
N LYS A 316 30.12 -13.08 22.88
CA LYS A 316 28.99 -13.59 23.66
C LYS A 316 29.26 -13.47 25.16
N GLY A 317 28.22 -13.24 25.96
CA GLY A 317 28.33 -13.28 27.42
C GLY A 317 28.56 -14.70 27.98
N GLY A 318 28.16 -15.73 27.25
CA GLY A 318 28.38 -17.15 27.56
C GLY A 318 28.13 -18.00 26.32
N GLY A 319 28.70 -19.20 26.26
CA GLY A 319 28.40 -20.12 25.17
C GLY A 319 28.61 -21.56 25.57
N THR A 320 27.69 -22.39 25.13
CA THR A 320 27.60 -23.79 25.49
C THR A 320 27.26 -24.61 24.26
N PHE A 321 27.73 -25.85 24.20
CA PHE A 321 27.05 -26.84 23.37
C PHE A 321 25.94 -27.50 24.19
N LYS A 322 24.83 -27.83 23.53
CA LYS A 322 23.67 -28.53 24.09
C LYS A 322 23.62 -29.91 23.46
N ILE A 323 23.62 -30.95 24.28
CA ILE A 323 23.44 -32.33 23.83
C ILE A 323 22.39 -33.03 24.68
N ASP A 324 21.90 -34.16 24.20
CA ASP A 324 21.10 -35.07 25.02
C ASP A 324 21.94 -35.57 26.20
N HIS A 325 21.33 -35.70 27.37
CA HIS A 325 22.02 -36.13 28.57
C HIS A 325 22.52 -37.59 28.40
N PRO A 326 23.81 -37.91 28.63
CA PRO A 326 24.38 -39.22 28.35
C PRO A 326 23.69 -40.40 29.05
N LEU A 327 23.15 -40.15 30.25
CA LEU A 327 22.42 -41.16 31.05
C LEU A 327 20.89 -41.09 30.89
N ASP A 328 20.35 -40.00 30.34
CA ASP A 328 18.89 -39.78 30.25
C ASP A 328 18.54 -38.94 29.00
N PRO A 329 18.83 -39.45 27.79
CA PRO A 329 18.81 -38.64 26.57
C PRO A 329 17.40 -38.25 26.13
N ARG A 330 16.36 -38.94 26.60
CA ARG A 330 14.96 -38.66 26.22
C ARG A 330 14.32 -37.52 27.00
N ASN A 331 14.85 -37.22 28.20
CA ASN A 331 14.18 -36.32 29.13
C ASN A 331 15.05 -35.14 29.57
N LYS A 332 16.37 -35.20 29.34
CA LYS A 332 17.32 -34.18 29.81
C LYS A 332 18.29 -33.76 28.73
N TYR A 333 18.67 -32.49 28.79
CA TYR A 333 19.81 -31.94 28.07
C TYR A 333 20.99 -31.75 29.03
N LEU A 334 22.20 -31.88 28.50
CA LEU A 334 23.46 -31.53 29.15
C LEU A 334 24.10 -30.35 28.41
N TYR A 335 24.57 -29.37 29.18
CA TYR A 335 25.25 -28.18 28.68
C TYR A 335 26.66 -28.10 29.23
N HIS A 336 27.63 -27.82 28.36
CA HIS A 336 29.03 -27.60 28.72
C HIS A 336 29.56 -26.36 28.01
N SER A 337 30.49 -25.65 28.65
CA SER A 337 31.21 -24.54 28.03
C SER A 337 32.13 -25.03 26.91
N PHE A 338 32.40 -24.16 25.94
CA PHE A 338 33.32 -24.45 24.84
C PHE A 338 34.75 -24.66 25.34
N ILE A 339 35.37 -25.73 24.88
CA ILE A 339 36.83 -25.90 24.84
C ILE A 339 37.18 -26.04 23.35
N GLU A 340 38.00 -25.13 22.84
CA GLU A 340 38.45 -25.17 21.46
C GLU A 340 39.65 -26.12 21.36
N SER A 341 39.37 -27.36 20.96
CA SER A 341 40.34 -28.45 20.82
C SER A 341 39.93 -29.33 19.64
N PRO A 342 40.88 -29.89 18.88
CA PRO A 342 40.57 -30.82 17.80
C PRO A 342 39.85 -32.09 18.29
N ASP A 343 39.92 -32.41 19.58
CA ASP A 343 39.47 -33.70 20.12
C ASP A 343 38.08 -33.66 20.78
N MET A 344 37.37 -32.52 20.78
CA MET A 344 36.11 -32.33 21.53
C MET A 344 36.26 -32.69 23.01
N MET A 345 37.21 -32.03 23.67
CA MET A 345 37.64 -32.31 25.05
C MET A 345 36.70 -31.67 26.09
N ASN A 346 36.52 -32.36 27.23
CA ASN A 346 35.98 -31.79 28.47
C ASN A 346 37.08 -31.65 29.53
N ILE A 347 36.98 -30.64 30.39
CA ILE A 347 37.88 -30.41 31.53
C ILE A 347 37.07 -30.42 32.83
N TYR A 348 37.56 -31.14 33.83
CA TYR A 348 37.04 -31.16 35.20
C TYR A 348 38.22 -30.91 36.15
N ASN A 349 38.01 -30.11 37.20
CA ASN A 349 39.08 -29.74 38.13
C ASN A 349 38.54 -29.51 39.53
N GLY A 350 39.46 -29.44 40.49
CA GLY A 350 39.17 -29.10 41.88
C GLY A 350 40.44 -29.19 42.73
N ASN A 351 40.27 -29.00 44.04
CA ASN A 351 41.31 -29.21 45.03
C ASN A 351 40.85 -30.27 46.03
N LEU A 352 41.81 -30.93 46.68
CA LEU A 352 41.59 -31.86 47.77
C LEU A 352 42.75 -31.79 48.76
N ILE A 353 42.58 -32.38 49.95
CA ILE A 353 43.64 -32.57 50.94
C ILE A 353 43.78 -34.07 51.19
N THR A 354 45.02 -34.58 51.15
CA THR A 354 45.30 -35.98 51.48
C THR A 354 45.20 -36.24 52.98
N ASP A 355 44.84 -37.46 53.36
CA ASP A 355 44.70 -37.86 54.76
C ASP A 355 46.06 -38.03 55.47
N SER A 356 46.04 -38.58 56.69
CA SER A 356 47.23 -38.88 57.48
C SER A 356 48.15 -39.96 56.88
N GLU A 357 47.67 -40.70 55.88
CA GLU A 357 48.43 -41.69 55.13
C GLU A 357 48.83 -41.18 53.74
N GLY A 358 48.47 -39.94 53.41
CA GLY A 358 48.74 -39.31 52.12
C GLY A 358 47.75 -39.73 51.01
N ASN A 359 46.59 -40.30 51.31
CA ASN A 359 45.59 -40.68 50.31
C ASN A 359 44.45 -39.65 50.20
N ALA A 360 43.89 -39.49 49.00
CA ALA A 360 42.63 -38.79 48.79
C ALA A 360 41.87 -39.39 47.61
N GLU A 361 40.55 -39.34 47.68
CA GLU A 361 39.66 -39.78 46.61
C GLU A 361 38.90 -38.59 46.01
N VAL A 362 38.81 -38.56 44.68
CA VAL A 362 38.02 -37.59 43.94
C VAL A 362 36.80 -38.29 43.37
N THR A 363 35.62 -37.77 43.67
CA THR A 363 34.36 -38.16 43.04
C THR A 363 34.04 -37.22 41.88
N LEU A 364 33.92 -37.79 40.68
CA LEU A 364 33.50 -37.08 39.47
C LEU A 364 31.97 -37.14 39.33
N PRO A 365 31.35 -36.27 38.51
CA PRO A 365 29.92 -36.38 38.20
C PRO A 365 29.56 -37.78 37.69
N ASP A 366 28.36 -38.26 38.02
CA ASP A 366 27.87 -39.60 37.66
C ASP A 366 27.89 -39.89 36.15
N TYR A 367 27.74 -38.85 35.33
CA TYR A 367 27.81 -38.92 33.87
C TYR A 367 29.23 -38.87 33.31
N PHE A 368 30.27 -38.67 34.11
CA PHE A 368 31.63 -38.41 33.61
C PHE A 368 32.15 -39.54 32.72
N GLU A 369 32.15 -40.78 33.22
CA GLU A 369 32.61 -41.93 32.44
C GLU A 369 31.64 -42.32 31.33
N ALA A 370 30.36 -41.95 31.41
CA ALA A 370 29.43 -42.13 30.30
C ALA A 370 29.75 -41.18 29.13
N LEU A 371 30.12 -39.93 29.46
CA LEU A 371 30.41 -38.89 28.49
C LEU A 371 31.83 -38.97 27.92
N ASN A 372 32.82 -39.45 28.67
CA ASN A 372 34.24 -39.29 28.34
C ASN A 372 35.01 -40.61 28.17
N MET A 373 36.10 -40.56 27.39
CA MET A 373 37.18 -41.55 27.27
C MET A 373 38.55 -40.88 27.27
N ASP A 374 39.62 -41.69 27.19
CA ASP A 374 41.01 -41.23 27.02
C ASP A 374 41.47 -40.20 28.07
N PHE A 375 41.29 -40.54 29.33
CA PHE A 375 41.55 -39.63 30.45
C PHE A 375 43.03 -39.20 30.55
N ARG A 376 43.24 -37.92 30.85
CA ARG A 376 44.55 -37.36 31.22
C ARG A 376 44.44 -36.68 32.58
N TYR A 377 45.53 -36.68 33.34
CA TYR A 377 45.59 -36.16 34.71
C TYR A 377 46.72 -35.15 34.82
N GLN A 378 46.46 -34.06 35.55
CA GLN A 378 47.48 -33.13 36.03
C GLN A 378 47.27 -32.92 37.53
N LEU A 379 48.34 -33.04 38.30
CA LEU A 379 48.34 -32.86 39.75
C LEU A 379 49.38 -31.81 40.13
N THR A 380 49.04 -30.94 41.07
CA THR A 380 49.97 -29.93 41.60
C THR A 380 49.80 -29.85 43.12
N PRO A 381 50.80 -30.32 43.90
CA PRO A 381 50.86 -30.09 45.34
C PRO A 381 50.93 -28.58 45.66
N ILE A 382 50.22 -28.14 46.69
CA ILE A 382 50.11 -26.76 47.14
C ILE A 382 50.65 -26.64 48.57
N GLY A 383 51.34 -25.54 48.88
CA GLY A 383 51.82 -25.20 50.23
C GLY A 383 53.09 -25.92 50.67
N GLN A 384 53.32 -27.16 50.21
CA GLN A 384 54.56 -27.89 50.44
C GLN A 384 54.95 -28.74 49.23
N PHE A 385 56.26 -28.91 49.01
CA PHE A 385 56.74 -29.87 48.03
C PHE A 385 56.41 -31.30 48.50
N ALA A 386 55.71 -32.04 47.66
CA ALA A 386 55.38 -33.45 47.84
C ALA A 386 55.39 -34.13 46.46
N GLN A 387 55.72 -35.41 46.41
CA GLN A 387 55.48 -36.22 45.23
C GLN A 387 54.01 -36.62 45.22
N ALA A 388 53.27 -36.27 44.16
CA ALA A 388 51.87 -36.64 43.99
C ALA A 388 51.70 -37.56 42.77
N ILE A 389 50.96 -38.65 42.96
CA ILE A 389 50.63 -39.60 41.89
C ILE A 389 49.14 -39.87 41.85
N ILE A 390 48.67 -40.35 40.70
CA ILE A 390 47.39 -41.05 40.60
C ILE A 390 47.62 -42.49 41.07
N SER A 391 47.20 -42.81 42.30
CA SER A 391 47.34 -44.14 42.88
C SER A 391 46.30 -45.12 42.34
N LYS A 392 45.11 -44.63 41.98
CA LYS A 392 44.08 -45.39 41.27
C LYS A 392 43.51 -44.55 40.13
N LYS A 393 43.54 -45.08 38.91
CA LYS A 393 42.91 -44.45 37.73
C LYS A 393 41.39 -44.36 37.91
N ILE A 394 40.75 -43.49 37.12
CA ILE A 394 39.29 -43.37 37.08
C ILE A 394 38.65 -44.73 36.82
N GLU A 395 37.77 -45.13 37.74
CA GLU A 395 36.90 -46.29 37.66
C GLU A 395 35.67 -46.04 38.55
N GLY A 396 34.47 -46.21 38.02
CA GLY A 396 33.23 -45.95 38.75
C GLY A 396 33.01 -44.47 39.08
N ASN A 397 33.50 -43.55 38.24
CA ASN A 397 33.56 -42.10 38.44
C ASN A 397 34.41 -41.64 39.64
N HIS A 398 35.36 -42.46 40.10
CA HIS A 398 36.28 -42.11 41.18
C HIS A 398 37.74 -42.35 40.77
N PHE A 399 38.66 -41.49 41.23
CA PHE A 399 40.09 -41.75 41.14
C PHE A 399 40.79 -41.36 42.45
N GLN A 400 41.97 -41.94 42.68
CA GLN A 400 42.71 -41.70 43.92
C GLN A 400 44.03 -41.00 43.64
N VAL A 401 44.31 -40.00 44.47
CA VAL A 401 45.57 -39.28 44.55
C VAL A 401 46.34 -39.78 45.76
N LYS A 402 47.65 -39.98 45.62
CA LYS A 402 48.53 -40.27 46.74
C LYS A 402 49.72 -39.33 46.77
N THR A 403 50.04 -38.83 47.96
CA THR A 403 51.21 -38.02 48.25
C THR A 403 52.21 -38.75 49.12
N ASP A 404 53.49 -38.42 48.99
CA ASP A 404 54.57 -38.96 49.85
C ASP A 404 54.60 -38.36 51.26
N LYS A 405 53.80 -37.31 51.50
CA LYS A 405 53.59 -36.66 52.80
C LYS A 405 52.10 -36.63 53.15
N PRO A 406 51.73 -36.67 54.45
CA PRO A 406 50.34 -36.55 54.88
C PRO A 406 49.85 -35.10 54.79
N ASN A 407 48.52 -34.92 54.72
CA ASN A 407 47.86 -33.61 54.77
C ASN A 407 48.37 -32.61 53.71
N VAL A 408 48.61 -33.08 52.49
CA VAL A 408 49.03 -32.25 51.35
C VAL A 408 47.79 -31.80 50.59
N GLU A 409 47.65 -30.49 50.37
CA GLU A 409 46.67 -29.98 49.42
C GLU A 409 47.15 -30.23 47.98
N VAL A 410 46.28 -30.78 47.13
CA VAL A 410 46.56 -31.05 45.71
C VAL A 410 45.47 -30.44 44.85
N SER A 411 45.87 -29.54 43.94
CA SER A 411 45.04 -29.11 42.82
C SER A 411 45.10 -30.18 41.73
N TRP A 412 43.94 -30.60 41.24
CA TRP A 412 43.81 -31.64 40.22
C TRP A 412 43.03 -31.13 39.02
N MET A 413 43.42 -31.62 37.85
CA MET A 413 42.69 -31.45 36.60
C MET A 413 42.64 -32.80 35.87
N VAL A 414 41.45 -33.15 35.40
CA VAL A 414 41.21 -34.29 34.53
C VAL A 414 40.62 -33.79 33.22
N THR A 415 41.18 -34.27 32.12
CA THR A 415 40.58 -34.09 30.80
C THR A 415 40.08 -35.41 30.25
N GLY A 416 39.04 -35.35 29.43
CA GLY A 416 38.49 -36.50 28.72
C GLY A 416 38.00 -36.12 27.34
N ILE A 417 38.18 -37.03 26.38
CA ILE A 417 37.64 -36.91 25.03
C ILE A 417 36.18 -37.37 25.08
N ARG A 418 35.25 -36.58 24.56
CA ARG A 418 33.82 -36.96 24.51
C ARG A 418 33.64 -38.28 23.76
N LYS A 419 32.67 -39.12 24.15
CA LYS A 419 32.30 -40.38 23.47
C LYS A 419 30.80 -40.58 23.32
N ASP A 420 30.00 -39.53 23.55
CA ASP A 420 28.56 -39.57 23.34
C ASP A 420 28.19 -39.83 21.85
N PRO A 421 26.97 -40.31 21.55
CA PRO A 421 26.57 -40.65 20.19
C PRO A 421 26.74 -39.51 19.18
N TYR A 422 26.44 -38.27 19.59
CA TYR A 422 26.58 -37.10 18.72
C TYR A 422 28.05 -36.81 18.42
N ALA A 423 28.93 -36.82 19.43
CA ALA A 423 30.37 -36.64 19.23
C ALA A 423 30.99 -37.71 18.33
N ASN A 424 30.55 -38.97 18.44
CA ASN A 424 31.07 -40.05 17.58
C ASN A 424 30.62 -39.91 16.12
N LEU A 425 29.40 -39.44 15.87
CA LEU A 425 28.89 -39.21 14.51
C LEU A 425 29.50 -37.95 13.88
N ASN A 426 29.80 -36.93 14.69
CA ASN A 426 30.16 -35.59 14.22
C ASN A 426 31.56 -35.15 14.67
N ARG A 427 32.52 -36.07 14.76
CA ARG A 427 33.91 -35.73 15.13
C ARG A 427 34.44 -34.61 14.24
N VAL A 428 35.18 -33.68 14.85
CA VAL A 428 35.83 -32.58 14.13
C VAL A 428 36.76 -33.19 13.07
N GLN A 429 36.48 -32.90 11.80
CA GLN A 429 37.41 -33.19 10.72
C GLN A 429 38.47 -32.08 10.75
N VAL A 430 39.64 -32.40 11.31
CA VAL A 430 40.72 -31.43 11.53
C VAL A 430 41.29 -30.82 10.25
N SER A 431 41.06 -31.47 9.12
CA SER A 431 41.43 -30.99 7.79
C SER A 431 40.43 -31.53 6.77
N VAL A 432 39.89 -30.64 5.93
CA VAL A 432 39.01 -30.97 4.81
C VAL A 432 39.46 -30.20 3.57
N ASP A 433 39.25 -30.78 2.40
CA ASP A 433 39.47 -30.07 1.14
C ASP A 433 38.46 -28.93 0.99
N LYS A 434 38.93 -27.79 0.48
CA LYS A 434 38.03 -26.70 0.07
C LYS A 434 37.08 -27.18 -1.04
N PRO A 435 35.83 -26.68 -1.09
CA PRO A 435 34.97 -26.86 -2.26
C PRO A 435 35.69 -26.42 -3.55
N ASN A 436 35.37 -27.05 -4.68
CA ASN A 436 36.07 -26.77 -5.95
C ASN A 436 36.06 -25.28 -6.35
N ALA A 437 34.99 -24.56 -6.04
CA ALA A 437 34.85 -23.13 -6.32
C ALA A 437 35.78 -22.24 -5.47
N GLU A 438 36.32 -22.75 -4.37
CA GLU A 438 37.12 -21.99 -3.39
C GLU A 438 38.59 -22.43 -3.35
N LYS A 439 38.94 -23.54 -4.02
CA LYS A 439 40.32 -24.02 -4.10
C LYS A 439 41.23 -22.95 -4.73
N GLY A 440 42.39 -22.71 -4.11
CA GLY A 440 43.35 -21.68 -4.55
C GLY A 440 43.11 -20.27 -3.99
N THR A 441 42.01 -20.03 -3.25
CA THR A 441 41.68 -18.70 -2.70
C THR A 441 41.84 -18.62 -1.17
N TYR A 442 41.96 -17.42 -0.62
CA TYR A 442 42.14 -17.14 0.81
C TYR A 442 40.87 -16.55 1.43
N MET A 443 40.42 -17.11 2.55
CA MET A 443 39.30 -16.55 3.33
C MET A 443 39.64 -15.17 3.91
N HIS A 444 40.91 -14.97 4.28
CA HIS A 444 41.43 -13.71 4.84
C HIS A 444 42.73 -13.28 4.14
N ALA A 445 42.67 -12.99 2.83
CA ALA A 445 43.83 -12.62 2.00
C ALA A 445 44.82 -11.63 2.67
N LYS A 446 44.30 -10.53 3.24
CA LYS A 446 45.12 -9.51 3.92
C LYS A 446 45.94 -10.07 5.09
N ALA A 447 45.40 -11.03 5.84
CA ALA A 447 46.10 -11.63 6.98
C ALA A 447 47.30 -12.49 6.55
N TYR A 448 47.26 -13.01 5.31
CA TYR A 448 48.35 -13.79 4.71
C TYR A 448 49.28 -12.93 3.82
N GLY A 449 49.11 -11.61 3.79
CA GLY A 449 49.94 -10.70 2.99
C GLY A 449 49.77 -10.84 1.47
N VAL A 450 48.67 -11.45 1.02
CA VAL A 450 48.36 -11.64 -0.41
C VAL A 450 47.29 -10.64 -0.88
N ASN A 451 47.21 -10.44 -2.19
CA ASN A 451 46.30 -9.47 -2.80
C ASN A 451 44.84 -9.90 -2.63
N ASP A 452 43.93 -8.92 -2.58
CA ASP A 452 42.47 -9.17 -2.47
C ASP A 452 41.91 -9.94 -3.70
N SER A 453 42.63 -9.99 -4.83
CA SER A 453 42.30 -10.82 -5.99
C SER A 453 42.38 -12.33 -5.71
N ASP A 454 43.18 -12.72 -4.72
CA ASP A 454 43.33 -14.10 -4.29
C ASP A 454 42.39 -14.44 -3.14
N ALA A 455 41.56 -13.49 -2.69
CA ALA A 455 40.55 -13.76 -1.68
C ALA A 455 39.46 -14.68 -2.22
N GLN A 456 38.83 -15.48 -1.35
CA GLN A 456 37.57 -16.14 -1.69
C GLN A 456 36.64 -15.09 -2.29
N PRO A 457 35.95 -15.40 -3.41
CA PRO A 457 35.15 -14.40 -4.13
C PRO A 457 34.17 -13.76 -3.14
N LYS A 458 34.47 -12.51 -2.76
CA LYS A 458 33.50 -11.65 -2.09
C LYS A 458 32.40 -11.49 -3.12
N THR A 459 31.22 -12.04 -2.88
CA THR A 459 30.05 -11.86 -3.73
C THR A 459 29.63 -10.39 -3.66
N ASN A 460 30.35 -9.61 -4.48
CA ASN A 460 30.41 -8.17 -4.74
C ASN A 460 29.92 -7.19 -3.67
N GLN A 461 30.87 -6.29 -3.36
CA GLN A 461 30.81 -5.09 -2.52
C GLN A 461 29.73 -4.11 -2.97
#